data_AF-A0A0A9Z8H4-F1
#
_entry.id   AF-A0A0A9Z8H4-F1
#
_cell.length_a   1.000
_cell.length_b   1.000
_cell.length_c   1.000
_cell.angle_alpha   90.00
_cell.angle_beta   90.00
_cell.angle_gamma   90.00
#
_symmetry.space_group_name_H-M   'P 1'
#
loop_
_entity.id
_entity.type
_entity.pdbx_description
1 polymer ?
#
loop_
_entity_poly.entity_id
_entity_poly.type
_entity_poly.pdbx_seq_one_letter_code
_entity_poly.pdbx_strand_id
1 'polypeptide(L)'
;LFVRNLPSDGTVEAMRKTLRDALKANVKPDPAVVAQLQPREELDGCEERVGELKELIEVLDTRNTHDVKRIDARLWHWYNRMDRQTYSTPQLETLRQGYLQVLRRLIGIVGACLQPDTSAAGVLPPSGTNDTENATENQDGGDGTTGELPRPPVPPGSDDVDSLGQN
;
A
#
# COMPACT_ATOMS: atom_id res chain seq x y z
N LEU A 1 5.88 -16.85 -5.34
CA LEU A 1 5.10 -15.82 -4.62
C LEU A 1 3.65 -16.31 -4.62
N PHE A 2 3.17 -16.88 -3.51
CA PHE A 2 1.78 -17.32 -3.38
C PHE A 2 1.06 -16.31 -2.49
N VAL A 3 0.02 -15.66 -3.01
CA VAL A 3 -0.87 -14.82 -2.20
C VAL A 3 -2.09 -15.67 -1.89
N ARG A 4 -2.19 -16.13 -0.64
CA ARG A 4 -3.30 -17.00 -0.20
C ARG A 4 -4.63 -16.23 -0.26
N ASN A 5 -5.69 -16.92 -0.67
CA ASN A 5 -7.02 -16.40 -1.03
C ASN A 5 -7.13 -15.74 -2.41
N LEU A 6 -6.10 -15.82 -3.26
CA LEU A 6 -6.23 -15.59 -4.69
C LEU A 6 -6.14 -16.93 -5.44
N PRO A 7 -6.91 -17.13 -6.53
CA PRO A 7 -6.68 -18.23 -7.45
C PRO A 7 -5.21 -18.20 -7.91
N SER A 8 -4.48 -19.28 -7.62
CA SER A 8 -3.07 -19.47 -8.03
C SER A 8 -2.94 -20.05 -9.44
N ASP A 9 -4.08 -20.35 -10.06
CA ASP A 9 -4.25 -20.69 -11.46
C ASP A 9 -4.48 -19.43 -12.30
N GLY A 10 -3.72 -19.28 -13.38
CA GLY A 10 -3.88 -18.16 -14.31
C GLY A 10 -2.55 -17.62 -14.85
N THR A 11 -2.65 -16.58 -15.69
CA THR A 11 -1.48 -15.88 -16.22
C THR A 11 -0.94 -14.89 -15.19
N VAL A 12 0.36 -14.57 -15.29
CA VAL A 12 1.00 -13.53 -14.45
C VAL A 12 0.25 -12.19 -14.52
N GLU A 13 -0.32 -11.88 -15.69
CA GLU A 13 -1.08 -10.64 -15.90
C GLU A 13 -2.40 -10.64 -15.13
N ALA A 14 -3.11 -11.78 -15.08
CA ALA A 14 -4.30 -11.94 -14.25
C ALA A 14 -3.95 -11.78 -12.76
N MET A 15 -2.86 -12.40 -12.31
CA MET A 15 -2.41 -12.27 -10.92
C MET A 15 -2.05 -10.82 -10.57
N ARG A 16 -1.37 -10.09 -11.46
CA ARG A 16 -1.09 -8.65 -11.29
C ARG A 16 -2.36 -7.82 -11.20
N LYS A 17 -3.37 -8.13 -12.01
CA LYS A 17 -4.67 -7.46 -11.96
C LYS A 17 -5.33 -7.68 -10.60
N THR A 18 -5.45 -8.93 -10.15
CA THR A 18 -6.07 -9.26 -8.87
C THR A 18 -5.33 -8.61 -7.69
N LEU A 19 -4.00 -8.56 -7.72
CA LEU A 19 -3.22 -7.85 -6.69
C LEU A 19 -3.46 -6.34 -6.69
N ARG A 20 -3.55 -5.71 -7.88
CA ARG A 20 -3.88 -4.29 -7.99
C ARG A 20 -5.29 -4.00 -7.47
N ASP A 21 -6.24 -4.86 -7.79
CA ASP A 21 -7.63 -4.69 -7.35
C ASP A 21 -7.75 -4.88 -5.83
N ALA A 22 -7.06 -5.87 -5.25
CA ALA A 22 -6.98 -6.06 -3.81
C ALA A 22 -6.33 -4.86 -3.08
N LEU A 23 -5.28 -4.28 -3.67
CA LEU A 23 -4.65 -3.07 -3.14
C LEU A 23 -5.61 -1.87 -3.16
N LYS A 24 -6.32 -1.66 -4.27
CA LYS A 24 -7.36 -0.60 -4.38
C LYS A 24 -8.48 -0.78 -3.37
N ALA A 25 -8.88 -2.02 -3.13
CA ALA A 25 -9.92 -2.36 -2.15
C ALA A 25 -9.42 -2.38 -0.70
N ASN A 26 -8.14 -2.07 -0.45
CA ASN A 26 -7.50 -2.10 0.86
C ASN A 26 -7.76 -3.42 1.62
N VAL A 27 -7.67 -4.55 0.90
CA VAL A 27 -7.94 -5.87 1.47
C VAL A 27 -6.95 -6.14 2.61
N LYS A 28 -7.47 -6.34 3.82
CA LYS A 28 -6.68 -6.72 4.98
C LYS A 28 -6.41 -8.23 4.97
N PRO A 29 -5.28 -8.68 5.54
CA PRO A 29 -5.05 -10.12 5.71
C PRO A 29 -6.10 -10.74 6.59
N ASP A 30 -6.39 -12.01 6.32
CA ASP A 30 -7.24 -12.84 7.16
C ASP A 30 -6.63 -13.00 8.57
N PRO A 31 -7.32 -12.52 9.63
CA PRO A 31 -6.84 -12.66 11.01
C PRO A 31 -6.59 -14.10 11.44
N ALA A 32 -7.37 -15.07 10.92
CA ALA A 32 -7.20 -16.49 11.26
C ALA A 32 -5.87 -17.03 10.75
N VAL A 33 -5.39 -16.53 9.61
CA VAL A 33 -4.08 -16.88 9.05
C VAL A 33 -2.96 -16.18 9.81
N VAL A 34 -3.15 -14.91 10.19
CA VAL A 34 -2.17 -14.17 11.00
C VAL A 34 -1.97 -14.84 12.36
N ALA A 35 -3.04 -15.34 12.97
CA ALA A 35 -3.00 -16.05 14.25
C ALA A 35 -2.27 -17.41 14.20
N GLN A 36 -2.08 -18.01 13.01
CA GLN A 36 -1.32 -19.24 12.83
C GLN A 36 0.19 -19.02 12.75
N LEU A 37 0.64 -17.77 12.61
CA LEU A 37 2.06 -17.44 12.55
C LEU A 37 2.69 -17.59 13.94
N GLN A 38 3.79 -18.33 14.02
CA GLN A 38 4.51 -18.53 15.28
C GLN A 38 5.31 -17.26 15.59
N PRO A 39 4.98 -16.51 16.66
CA PRO A 39 5.59 -15.19 16.88
C PRO A 39 7.13 -15.26 16.98
N ARG A 40 7.67 -16.33 17.55
CA ARG A 40 9.12 -16.48 17.67
C ARG A 40 9.82 -16.69 16.33
N GLU A 41 9.29 -17.57 15.48
CA GLU A 41 9.82 -17.81 14.14
C GLU A 41 9.76 -16.54 13.27
N GLU A 42 8.72 -15.72 13.46
CA GLU A 42 8.58 -14.43 12.80
C GLU A 42 9.69 -13.44 13.17
N LEU A 43 10.09 -13.41 14.45
CA LEU A 43 11.19 -12.55 14.92
C LEU A 43 12.54 -13.05 14.41
N ASP A 44 12.80 -14.36 14.54
CA ASP A 44 14.06 -14.94 14.10
C ASP A 44 14.22 -14.76 12.57
N GLY A 45 13.15 -14.97 11.79
CA GLY A 45 13.15 -14.70 10.35
C GLY A 45 13.28 -13.21 10.00
N CYS A 46 12.73 -12.31 10.82
CA CYS A 46 12.93 -10.87 10.63
C CYS A 46 14.38 -10.45 10.91
N GLU A 47 15.03 -11.04 11.92
CA GLU A 47 16.41 -10.76 12.27
C GLU A 47 17.35 -11.13 11.12
N GLU A 48 17.26 -12.37 10.62
CA GLU A 48 18.04 -12.86 9.49
C GLU A 48 17.87 -11.94 8.28
N ARG A 49 16.61 -11.62 7.95
CA ARG A 49 16.33 -10.84 6.75
C ARG A 49 16.73 -9.37 6.87
N VAL A 50 16.65 -8.78 8.06
CA VAL A 50 17.18 -7.43 8.31
C VAL A 50 18.70 -7.43 8.16
N GLY A 51 19.39 -8.49 8.60
CA GLY A 51 20.83 -8.67 8.37
C GLY A 51 21.17 -8.64 6.88
N GLU A 52 20.55 -9.52 6.09
CA GLU A 52 20.77 -9.56 4.64
C GLU A 52 20.44 -8.23 3.96
N LEU A 53 19.33 -7.58 4.36
CA LEU A 53 18.91 -6.33 3.73
C LEU A 53 19.89 -5.20 4.02
N LYS A 54 20.53 -5.17 5.19
CA LYS A 54 21.59 -4.21 5.49
C LYS A 54 22.78 -4.40 4.56
N GLU A 55 23.27 -5.64 4.42
CA GLU A 55 24.39 -5.97 3.55
C GLU A 55 24.08 -5.61 2.09
N LEU A 56 22.87 -5.91 1.61
CA LEU A 56 22.44 -5.56 0.26
C LEU A 56 22.34 -4.05 0.03
N ILE A 57 21.97 -3.28 1.06
CA ILE A 57 21.90 -1.81 0.98
C ILE A 57 23.30 -1.20 0.94
N GLU A 58 24.27 -1.77 1.65
CA GLU A 58 25.66 -1.28 1.66
C GLU A 58 26.32 -1.34 0.27
N VAL A 59 25.98 -2.36 -0.52
CA VAL A 59 26.51 -2.55 -1.88
C VAL A 59 25.53 -2.13 -2.98
N LEU A 60 24.43 -1.46 -2.64
CA LEU A 60 23.36 -1.09 -3.57
C LEU A 60 23.84 -0.03 -4.56
N ASP A 61 23.74 -0.33 -5.86
CA ASP A 61 23.85 0.70 -6.89
C ASP A 61 22.58 1.55 -6.92
N THR A 62 22.68 2.76 -6.36
CA THR A 62 21.58 3.71 -6.25
C THR A 62 21.13 4.28 -7.61
N ARG A 63 21.95 4.12 -8.66
CA ARG A 63 21.58 4.52 -10.03
C ARG A 63 20.62 3.52 -10.66
N ASN A 64 20.65 2.27 -10.22
CA ASN A 64 19.71 1.25 -10.69
C ASN A 64 18.38 1.36 -9.93
N THR A 65 17.49 2.21 -10.42
CA THR A 65 16.18 2.45 -9.79
C THR A 65 15.34 1.18 -9.63
N HIS A 66 15.52 0.16 -10.49
CA HIS A 66 14.80 -1.11 -10.35
C HIS A 66 15.25 -1.86 -9.09
N ASP A 67 16.55 -1.91 -8.84
CA ASP A 67 17.09 -2.58 -7.65
C ASP A 67 16.76 -1.83 -6.36
N VAL A 68 16.80 -0.50 -6.40
CA VAL A 68 16.36 0.35 -5.29
C VAL A 68 14.89 0.08 -4.95
N LYS A 69 13.99 0.08 -5.96
CA LYS A 69 12.57 -0.24 -5.76
C LYS A 69 12.34 -1.66 -5.24
N ARG A 70 13.15 -2.62 -5.70
CA ARG A 70 13.06 -4.01 -5.25
C ARG A 70 13.44 -4.14 -3.77
N ILE A 71 14.49 -3.44 -3.33
CA ILE A 71 14.92 -3.45 -1.92
C ILE A 71 13.90 -2.69 -1.06
N ASP A 72 13.42 -1.53 -1.51
CA ASP A 72 12.37 -0.77 -0.82
C ASP A 72 11.11 -1.62 -0.58
N ALA A 73 10.64 -2.32 -1.61
CA ALA A 73 9.50 -3.24 -1.49
C ALA A 73 9.75 -4.37 -0.49
N ARG A 74 10.98 -4.91 -0.43
CA ARG A 74 11.36 -5.94 0.57
C ARG A 74 11.33 -5.35 1.98
N LEU A 75 11.85 -4.15 2.18
CA LEU A 75 11.85 -3.49 3.49
C LEU A 75 10.42 -3.23 3.98
N TRP A 76 9.56 -2.69 3.13
CA TRP A 76 8.14 -2.49 3.44
C TRP A 76 7.40 -3.79 3.72
N HIS A 77 7.74 -4.87 3.01
CA HIS A 77 7.16 -6.18 3.27
C HIS A 77 7.43 -6.63 4.71
N TRP A 78 8.69 -6.56 5.16
CA TRP A 78 9.07 -6.96 6.52
C TRP A 78 8.54 -6.02 7.59
N TYR A 79 8.53 -4.71 7.32
CA TYR A 79 7.93 -3.73 8.22
C TYR A 79 6.44 -4.04 8.45
N ASN A 80 5.67 -4.19 7.37
CA ASN A 80 4.24 -4.47 7.47
C ASN A 80 3.96 -5.84 8.10
N ARG A 81 4.84 -6.82 7.89
CA ARG A 81 4.73 -8.14 8.52
C ARG A 81 4.89 -8.02 10.03
N MET A 82 5.93 -7.36 10.52
CA MET A 82 6.15 -7.13 11.96
C MET A 82 5.10 -6.23 12.59
N ASP A 83 4.62 -5.20 11.88
CA ASP A 83 3.61 -4.26 12.37
C ASP A 83 2.25 -4.93 12.62
N ARG A 84 1.98 -6.06 11.97
CA ARG A 84 0.73 -6.82 12.15
C ARG A 84 0.79 -7.88 13.24
N GLN A 85 1.98 -8.24 13.70
CA GLN A 85 2.16 -9.21 14.77
C GLN A 85 1.93 -8.56 16.13
N THR A 86 1.35 -9.32 17.05
CA THR A 86 1.20 -8.94 18.46
C THR A 86 1.87 -9.99 19.33
N TYR A 87 2.70 -9.56 20.28
CA TYR A 87 3.44 -10.47 21.13
C TYR A 87 2.90 -10.43 22.56
N SER A 88 2.69 -11.61 23.14
CA SER A 88 2.13 -11.76 24.49
C SER A 88 3.12 -11.41 25.60
N THR A 89 4.42 -11.42 25.31
CA THR A 89 5.47 -11.14 26.30
C THR A 89 6.12 -9.77 26.04
N PRO A 90 6.36 -8.96 27.10
CA PRO A 90 7.01 -7.65 26.97
C PRO A 90 8.38 -7.69 26.30
N GLN A 91 9.14 -8.78 26.51
CA GLN A 91 10.46 -8.97 25.92
C GLN A 91 10.40 -9.11 24.40
N LEU A 92 9.48 -9.93 23.89
CA LEU A 92 9.31 -10.12 22.45
C LEU A 92 8.74 -8.87 21.79
N GLU A 93 7.84 -8.16 22.47
CA GLU A 93 7.32 -6.88 22.00
C GLU A 93 8.43 -5.82 21.90
N THR A 94 9.34 -5.76 22.88
CA THR A 94 10.51 -4.87 22.84
C THR A 94 11.41 -5.19 21.64
N LEU A 95 11.67 -6.47 21.36
CA LEU A 95 12.46 -6.90 20.19
C LEU A 95 11.78 -6.49 18.89
N ARG A 96 10.48 -6.75 18.76
CA ARG A 96 9.66 -6.33 17.61
C ARG A 96 9.77 -4.82 17.37
N GLN A 97 9.61 -4.01 18.42
CA GLN A 97 9.75 -2.55 18.31
C GLN A 97 11.16 -2.14 17.84
N GLY A 98 12.20 -2.83 18.32
CA GLY A 98 13.57 -2.64 17.84
C GLY A 98 13.71 -2.91 16.34
N TYR A 99 13.17 -4.02 15.85
CA TYR A 99 13.20 -4.34 14.41
C TYR A 99 12.37 -3.35 13.58
N LEU A 100 11.20 -2.92 14.06
CA LEU A 100 10.39 -1.91 13.37
C LEU A 100 11.14 -0.58 13.21
N GLN A 101 11.89 -0.15 14.23
CA GLN A 101 12.71 1.06 14.15
C GLN A 101 13.85 0.91 13.13
N VAL A 102 14.55 -0.24 13.14
CA VAL A 102 15.61 -0.52 12.18
C VAL A 102 15.05 -0.53 10.75
N LEU A 103 13.94 -1.23 10.51
CA LEU A 103 13.28 -1.29 9.21
C LEU A 103 12.86 0.10 8.74
N ARG A 104 12.24 0.92 9.61
CA ARG A 104 11.87 2.30 9.28
C ARG A 104 13.07 3.15 8.88
N ARG A 105 14.21 3.00 9.57
CA ARG A 105 15.46 3.68 9.20
C ARG A 105 15.95 3.26 7.82
N LEU A 106 15.98 1.96 7.54
CA LEU A 106 16.43 1.44 6.24
C LEU A 106 15.51 1.89 5.11
N ILE A 107 14.19 1.90 5.33
CA ILE A 107 13.20 2.45 4.39
C ILE A 107 13.51 3.91 4.08
N GLY A 108 13.85 4.72 5.10
CA GLY A 108 14.23 6.12 4.90
C GLY A 108 15.47 6.28 4.03
N ILE A 109 16.49 5.44 4.23
CA ILE A 109 17.74 5.46 3.45
C ILE A 109 17.47 5.10 1.99
N VAL A 110 16.79 3.98 1.73
CA VAL A 110 16.52 3.50 0.37
C VAL A 110 15.50 4.40 -0.33
N GLY A 111 14.49 4.89 0.39
CA GLY A 111 13.49 5.82 -0.12
C GLY A 111 14.06 7.17 -0.54
N ALA A 112 15.12 7.66 0.11
CA ALA A 112 15.82 8.86 -0.32
C ALA A 112 16.46 8.70 -1.72
N CYS A 113 16.86 7.48 -2.09
CA CYS A 113 17.38 7.17 -3.43
C CYS A 113 16.28 7.08 -4.50
N LEU A 114 15.01 7.06 -4.12
CA LEU A 114 13.86 6.99 -5.05
C LEU A 114 13.23 8.36 -5.34
N GLN A 115 13.65 9.42 -4.66
CA GLN A 115 13.12 10.74 -4.95
C GLN A 115 13.63 11.21 -6.32
N PRO A 116 12.74 11.67 -7.23
CA PRO A 116 13.19 12.34 -8.43
C PRO A 116 13.90 13.62 -7.99
N ASP A 117 15.12 13.83 -8.48
CA ASP A 117 15.91 15.04 -8.22
C ASP A 117 15.04 16.28 -8.34
N THR A 118 14.58 16.82 -7.20
CA THR A 118 14.01 18.17 -7.15
C THR A 118 15.17 19.15 -6.97
N SER A 119 16.17 19.00 -7.86
CA SER A 119 17.36 19.84 -7.92
C SER A 119 17.60 20.23 -9.38
N ALA A 120 16.56 20.76 -10.01
CA ALA A 120 16.73 21.76 -11.05
C ALA A 120 16.41 23.10 -10.39
N ALA A 121 17.47 23.80 -10.00
CA ALA A 121 17.45 25.20 -9.65
C ALA A 121 16.76 25.98 -10.79
N GLY A 122 15.47 26.24 -10.62
CA GLY A 122 14.76 27.24 -11.38
C GLY A 122 15.27 28.60 -10.95
N VAL A 123 16.21 29.13 -11.72
CA VAL A 123 16.61 30.54 -11.75
C VAL A 123 15.36 31.40 -11.57
N LEU A 124 15.31 32.18 -10.49
CA LEU A 124 14.38 33.29 -10.32
C LEU A 124 14.53 34.24 -11.53
N PRO A 125 13.49 34.47 -12.35
CA PRO A 125 13.46 35.70 -13.13
C PRO A 125 13.13 36.87 -12.18
N PRO A 126 13.73 38.05 -12.39
CA PRO A 126 13.57 39.19 -11.51
C PRO A 126 12.14 39.71 -11.52
N SER A 127 11.69 40.16 -10.34
CA SER A 127 10.48 40.97 -10.18
C SER A 127 10.53 42.17 -11.12
N GLY A 128 9.61 42.19 -12.09
CA GLY A 128 9.29 43.35 -12.90
C GLY A 128 7.78 43.53 -12.88
N THR A 129 7.32 44.44 -12.04
CA THR A 129 5.98 45.05 -12.12
C THR A 129 5.83 45.74 -13.47
N ASN A 130 4.70 45.52 -14.14
CA ASN A 130 3.97 46.56 -14.88
C ASN A 130 2.56 46.05 -15.19
N ASP A 131 1.59 46.85 -14.75
CA ASP A 131 0.17 46.77 -15.07
C ASP A 131 -0.10 46.96 -16.58
N THR A 132 -1.25 46.45 -17.02
CA THR A 132 -2.29 47.15 -17.79
C THR A 132 -3.02 46.25 -18.80
N GLU A 133 -4.32 46.10 -18.53
CA GLU A 133 -5.51 45.96 -19.40
C GLU A 133 -5.38 45.29 -20.79
N ASN A 134 -6.23 44.28 -21.02
CA ASN A 134 -7.29 44.43 -22.03
C ASN A 134 -8.43 43.41 -21.82
N ALA A 135 -9.66 43.88 -21.95
CA ALA A 135 -10.91 43.14 -21.88
C ALA A 135 -11.41 42.77 -23.28
N THR A 136 -11.97 41.57 -23.47
CA THR A 136 -13.08 41.24 -24.42
C THR A 136 -13.43 39.77 -24.20
N GLU A 137 -14.60 39.44 -23.63
CA GLU A 137 -15.93 39.34 -24.25
C GLU A 137 -16.17 38.02 -25.02
N ASN A 138 -17.26 37.35 -24.60
CA ASN A 138 -18.20 36.46 -25.32
C ASN A 138 -18.41 35.12 -24.59
N GLN A 139 -19.58 34.91 -23.97
CA GLN A 139 -20.83 34.37 -24.57
C GLN A 139 -20.63 32.89 -24.96
N ASP A 140 -21.54 31.94 -24.80
CA ASP A 140 -22.95 31.84 -24.44
C ASP A 140 -23.29 30.33 -24.53
N GLY A 141 -24.37 29.88 -23.88
CA GLY A 141 -25.05 28.59 -24.14
C GLY A 141 -24.36 27.33 -23.58
N GLY A 142 -25.01 26.42 -22.86
CA GLY A 142 -26.44 26.13 -22.75
C GLY A 142 -26.59 24.60 -22.70
N ASP A 143 -27.41 24.13 -21.75
CA ASP A 143 -28.21 22.88 -21.76
C ASP A 143 -27.44 21.54 -21.92
N GLY A 144 -27.45 20.60 -20.97
CA GLY A 144 -28.64 19.93 -20.44
C GLY A 144 -28.66 18.49 -20.97
N THR A 145 -28.25 17.50 -20.16
CA THR A 145 -28.75 16.11 -20.20
C THR A 145 -28.33 15.36 -18.94
N THR A 146 -29.33 15.08 -18.11
CA THR A 146 -29.32 14.14 -16.98
C THR A 146 -29.08 12.72 -17.48
N GLY A 147 -27.90 12.16 -17.22
CA GLY A 147 -27.60 10.74 -17.37
C GLY A 147 -27.81 10.00 -16.06
N GLU A 148 -29.03 9.49 -15.87
CA GLU A 148 -29.48 8.69 -14.73
C GLU A 148 -28.65 7.40 -14.58
N LEU A 149 -28.06 7.19 -13.41
CA LEU A 149 -27.35 5.95 -13.04
C LEU A 149 -28.36 4.81 -12.83
N PRO A 150 -28.14 3.59 -13.37
CA PRO A 150 -29.03 2.46 -13.12
C PRO A 150 -28.97 2.02 -11.65
N ARG A 151 -30.14 1.93 -11.02
CA ARG A 151 -30.31 1.44 -9.64
C ARG A 151 -29.92 -0.03 -9.52
N PRO A 152 -29.30 -0.46 -8.40
CA PRO A 152 -29.05 -1.87 -8.13
C PRO A 152 -30.36 -2.65 -7.88
N PRO A 153 -30.39 -3.97 -8.16
CA PRO A 153 -31.56 -4.81 -7.92
C PRO A 153 -31.89 -4.92 -6.43
N VAL A 154 -33.19 -4.85 -6.14
CA VAL A 154 -33.79 -5.04 -4.80
C VAL A 154 -33.65 -6.50 -4.39
N PRO A 155 -33.20 -6.82 -3.16
CA PRO A 155 -33.23 -8.19 -2.65
C PRO A 155 -34.69 -8.63 -2.46
N PRO A 156 -35.06 -9.89 -2.75
CA PRO A 156 -36.40 -10.38 -2.43
C PRO A 156 -36.64 -10.23 -0.93
N GLY A 157 -37.73 -9.53 -0.63
CA GLY A 157 -38.20 -9.29 0.72
C GLY A 157 -38.50 -10.60 1.44
N SER A 158 -38.20 -10.56 2.73
CA SER A 158 -38.85 -11.34 3.76
C SER A 158 -40.35 -11.12 3.65
N ASP A 159 -41.10 -12.19 3.42
CA ASP A 159 -42.47 -12.29 3.88
C ASP A 159 -42.51 -13.41 4.94
N ASP A 160 -42.98 -12.99 6.10
CA ASP A 160 -43.40 -13.75 7.26
C ASP A 160 -44.23 -15.00 6.89
N VAL A 161 -44.18 -16.06 7.71
CA VAL A 161 -45.26 -16.37 8.67
C VAL A 161 -44.95 -17.64 9.48
N ASP A 162 -44.99 -17.45 10.81
CA ASP A 162 -45.51 -18.36 11.85
C ASP A 162 -45.99 -19.77 11.47
N SER A 163 -45.41 -20.79 12.11
CA SER A 163 -46.18 -21.91 12.68
C SER A 163 -45.35 -22.76 13.64
N LEU A 164 -45.54 -22.49 14.93
CA LEU A 164 -45.95 -23.42 16.00
C LEU A 164 -45.57 -24.92 15.91
N GLY A 165 -45.01 -25.42 17.02
CA GLY A 165 -45.07 -26.83 17.46
C GLY A 165 -43.82 -27.24 18.24
N GLN A 166 -43.68 -26.91 19.53
CA GLN A 166 -44.16 -27.71 20.69
C GLN A 166 -43.88 -29.22 20.59
N ASN A 167 -42.74 -29.67 21.11
CA ASN A 167 -42.57 -30.46 22.35
C ASN A 167 -41.24 -31.20 22.36
#